data_AF-A0A7K3IUR6-F1
#
_entry.id   AF-A0A7K3IUR6-F1
#
_cell.length_a   1.000
_cell.length_b   1.000
_cell.length_c   1.000
_cell.angle_alpha   90.00
_cell.angle_beta   90.00
_cell.angle_gamma   90.00
#
_symmetry.space_group_name_H-M   'P 1'
#
loop_
_entity.id
_entity.type
_entity.pdbx_description
1 polymer ?
#
loop_
_entity_poly.entity_id
_entity_poly.type
_entity_poly.pdbx_seq_one_letter_code
_entity_poly.pdbx_strand_id
1 'polypeptide(L)'
;MIKLLIPIVIFTIATLGCDKSFLEVPSKGVLTSENLSGPEYIEGFVISAYAHIASRSVYDTHYGWFHGDGRSDNHYKGGSGLTDQTSYHEMEMFAPVTSNVGNNAVMWNSTYASISRIN
;
A
#
# COMPACT_ATOMS: atom_id res chain seq x y z
N MET A 1 -17.15 -49.35 39.05
CA MET A 1 -16.03 -48.43 38.76
C MET A 1 -15.48 -48.58 37.35
N ILE A 2 -15.13 -49.79 36.86
CA ILE A 2 -14.60 -50.01 35.49
C ILE A 2 -15.51 -49.49 34.35
N LYS A 3 -16.84 -49.57 34.49
CA LYS A 3 -17.79 -49.06 33.49
C LYS A 3 -17.76 -47.53 33.30
N LEU A 4 -17.29 -46.78 34.29
CA LEU A 4 -17.13 -45.32 34.23
C LEU A 4 -15.74 -44.89 33.71
N LEU A 5 -14.74 -45.78 33.71
CA LEU A 5 -13.40 -45.49 33.22
C LEU A 5 -13.34 -45.44 31.68
N ILE A 6 -14.08 -46.30 31.00
CA ILE A 6 -14.13 -46.36 29.53
C ILE A 6 -14.61 -45.03 28.91
N PRO A 7 -15.74 -44.42 29.32
CA PRO A 7 -16.18 -43.15 28.74
C PRO A 7 -15.24 -41.98 29.08
N ILE A 8 -14.60 -42.01 30.25
CA ILE A 8 -13.61 -40.99 30.65
C ILE A 8 -12.39 -41.06 29.74
N VAL A 9 -11.84 -42.26 29.50
CA VAL A 9 -10.68 -42.44 28.60
C VAL A 9 -10.99 -42.00 27.17
N ILE A 10 -12.18 -42.32 26.65
CA ILE A 10 -12.63 -41.88 25.32
C ILE A 10 -12.73 -40.35 25.25
N PHE A 11 -13.26 -39.71 26.28
CA PHE A 11 -13.37 -38.25 26.34
C PHE A 11 -11.99 -37.57 26.39
N THR A 12 -11.04 -38.12 27.15
CA THR A 12 -9.67 -37.57 27.20
C THR A 12 -8.94 -37.75 25.87
N ILE A 13 -9.14 -38.86 25.15
CA ILE A 13 -8.55 -39.07 23.82
C ILE A 13 -9.17 -38.11 22.79
N ALA A 14 -10.48 -37.83 22.90
CA ALA A 14 -11.17 -36.90 22.01
C ALA A 14 -10.70 -35.45 22.18
N THR A 15 -10.23 -35.04 23.36
CA THR A 15 -9.74 -33.68 23.62
C THR A 15 -8.24 -33.50 23.36
N LEU A 16 -7.45 -34.58 23.29
CA LEU A 16 -6.02 -34.55 22.99
C LEU A 16 -5.69 -34.42 21.49
N GLY A 17 -6.66 -34.62 20.60
CA GLY A 17 -6.43 -34.63 19.15
C GLY A 17 -6.37 -33.25 18.46
N CYS A 18 -6.71 -32.17 19.16
CA CYS A 18 -6.70 -30.82 18.58
C CYS A 18 -5.40 -30.10 18.93
N ASP A 19 -4.37 -30.29 18.11
CA ASP A 19 -3.14 -29.52 18.24
C ASP A 19 -3.37 -28.07 17.78
N LYS A 20 -2.81 -27.10 18.49
CA LYS A 20 -2.92 -25.68 18.13
C LYS A 20 -2.32 -25.40 16.76
N SER A 21 -1.32 -26.18 16.35
CA SER A 21 -0.67 -26.11 15.04
C SER A 21 -1.64 -26.36 13.87
N PHE A 22 -2.76 -27.06 14.08
CA PHE A 22 -3.79 -27.26 13.06
C PHE A 22 -4.44 -25.93 12.61
N LEU A 23 -4.51 -24.94 13.51
CA LEU A 23 -5.05 -23.62 13.19
C LEU A 23 -3.98 -22.67 12.62
N GLU A 24 -2.70 -23.01 12.75
CA GLU A 24 -1.59 -22.20 12.23
C GLU A 24 -1.25 -22.62 10.79
N VAL A 25 -2.14 -22.26 9.87
CA VAL A 25 -1.92 -22.45 8.44
C VAL A 25 -1.25 -21.20 7.87
N PRO A 26 0.04 -21.26 7.46
CA PRO A 26 0.71 -20.11 6.89
C PRO A 26 0.12 -19.75 5.52
N SER A 27 -0.06 -18.45 5.27
CA SER A 27 -0.47 -17.95 3.96
C SER A 27 0.61 -18.22 2.91
N LYS A 28 0.22 -18.74 1.74
CA LYS A 28 1.14 -18.96 0.62
C LYS A 28 1.34 -17.67 -0.17
N GLY A 29 2.58 -17.36 -0.55
CA GLY A 29 2.90 -16.22 -1.41
C GLY A 29 2.93 -14.85 -0.71
N VAL A 30 2.90 -14.84 0.63
CA VAL A 30 3.03 -13.62 1.44
C VAL A 30 4.33 -13.70 2.22
N LEU A 31 5.09 -12.61 2.21
CA LEU A 31 6.28 -12.48 3.04
C LEU A 31 5.86 -12.09 4.46
N THR A 32 6.33 -12.82 5.47
CA THR A 32 6.18 -12.43 6.87
C THR A 32 7.38 -11.57 7.29
N SER A 33 7.24 -10.86 8.41
CA SER A 33 8.35 -10.07 8.96
C SER A 33 9.55 -10.94 9.35
N GLU A 34 9.34 -12.18 9.80
CA GLU A 34 10.46 -13.09 10.10
C GLU A 34 11.24 -13.48 8.83
N ASN A 35 10.56 -13.55 7.68
CA ASN A 35 11.18 -13.91 6.40
C ASN A 35 11.99 -12.78 5.76
N LEU A 36 12.07 -11.61 6.40
CA LEU A 36 12.64 -10.39 5.82
C LEU A 36 13.60 -9.64 6.76
N SER A 37 13.93 -10.19 7.93
CA SER A 37 14.81 -9.54 8.91
C SER A 37 16.30 -9.82 8.72
N GLY A 38 16.68 -10.68 7.78
CA GLY A 38 18.08 -11.05 7.51
C GLY A 38 18.84 -10.06 6.60
N PRO A 39 20.16 -9.91 6.76
CA PRO A 39 20.98 -9.03 5.92
C PRO A 39 20.99 -9.44 4.43
N GLU A 40 20.74 -10.70 4.11
CA GLU A 40 20.65 -11.23 2.75
C GLU A 40 19.50 -10.63 1.93
N TYR A 41 18.51 -10.01 2.57
CA TYR A 41 17.34 -9.41 1.90
C TYR A 41 17.50 -7.91 1.59
N ILE A 42 18.60 -7.28 2.03
CA ILE A 42 18.84 -5.83 1.88
C ILE A 42 18.74 -5.39 0.41
N GLU A 43 19.32 -6.15 -0.52
CA GLU A 43 19.26 -5.83 -1.94
C GLU A 43 17.81 -5.84 -2.46
N GLY A 44 17.00 -6.81 -2.01
CA GLY A 44 15.59 -6.90 -2.36
C GLY A 44 14.80 -5.68 -1.89
N PHE A 45 15.09 -5.15 -0.70
CA PHE A 45 14.48 -3.92 -0.21
C PHE A 45 14.85 -2.71 -1.07
N VAL A 46 16.12 -2.55 -1.42
CA VAL A 46 16.59 -1.45 -2.29
C VAL A 46 15.92 -1.52 -3.66
N ILE A 47 15.88 -2.70 -4.28
CA ILE A 47 15.19 -2.92 -5.56
C ILE A 47 13.71 -2.58 -5.43
N SER A 48 13.05 -3.00 -4.34
CA SER A 48 11.63 -2.73 -4.11
C SER A 48 11.33 -1.23 -3.99
N ALA A 49 12.22 -0.47 -3.35
CA ALA A 49 12.10 0.97 -3.21
C ALA A 49 12.20 1.69 -4.56
N TYR A 50 13.18 1.33 -5.39
CA TYR A 50 13.33 1.90 -6.73
C TYR A 50 12.21 1.48 -7.69
N ALA A 51 11.81 0.20 -7.66
CA ALA A 51 10.72 -0.31 -8.48
C ALA A 51 9.40 0.43 -8.19
N HIS A 52 9.21 0.89 -6.95
CA HIS A 52 8.04 1.67 -6.59
C HIS A 52 7.93 2.97 -7.41
N ILE A 53 9.04 3.67 -7.66
CA ILE A 53 9.04 4.91 -8.45
C ILE A 53 8.54 4.64 -9.87
N ALA A 54 9.05 3.60 -10.53
CA ALA A 54 8.67 3.28 -11.91
C ALA A 54 7.26 2.68 -12.04
N SER A 55 6.76 2.02 -10.99
CA SER A 55 5.45 1.35 -10.99
C SER A 55 4.25 2.30 -10.97
N ARG A 56 4.48 3.59 -10.71
CA ARG A 56 3.43 4.56 -10.45
C ARG A 56 2.99 5.26 -11.74
N SER A 57 1.73 5.68 -11.76
CA SER A 57 1.13 6.37 -12.91
C SER A 57 1.95 7.61 -13.30
N VAL A 58 1.87 8.03 -14.57
CA VAL A 58 2.42 9.34 -14.99
C VAL A 58 1.85 10.47 -14.15
N TYR A 59 0.58 10.36 -13.76
CA TYR A 59 -0.07 11.31 -12.87
C TYR A 59 0.49 11.26 -11.45
N ASP A 60 1.10 10.14 -11.05
CA ASP A 60 1.67 9.92 -9.73
C ASP A 60 3.17 10.25 -9.60
N THR A 61 3.92 10.11 -10.70
CA THR A 61 5.38 10.21 -10.75
C THR A 61 5.85 11.53 -11.31
N HIS A 62 5.03 12.17 -12.14
CA HIS A 62 5.34 13.45 -12.78
C HIS A 62 4.60 14.61 -12.10
N TYR A 63 4.23 14.46 -10.82
CA TYR A 63 3.53 15.49 -10.05
C TYR A 63 4.25 16.84 -10.07
N GLY A 64 5.59 16.85 -10.06
CA GLY A 64 6.36 18.08 -10.14
C GLY A 64 6.11 18.87 -11.43
N TRP A 65 5.93 18.17 -12.55
CA TRP A 65 5.62 18.80 -13.84
C TRP A 65 4.18 19.34 -13.87
N PHE A 66 3.19 18.50 -13.53
CA PHE A 66 1.78 18.93 -13.61
C PHE A 66 1.38 19.95 -12.55
N HIS A 67 1.87 19.82 -11.32
CA HIS A 67 1.56 20.78 -10.25
C HIS A 67 2.50 21.98 -10.25
N GLY A 68 3.77 21.82 -10.61
CA GLY A 68 4.75 22.90 -10.60
C GLY A 68 4.62 23.78 -11.83
N ASP A 69 4.81 23.19 -13.02
CA ASP A 69 4.86 23.96 -14.27
C ASP A 69 3.48 24.41 -14.75
N GLY A 70 2.41 23.68 -14.46
CA GLY A 70 1.04 24.11 -14.80
C GLY A 70 0.52 25.27 -13.94
N ARG A 71 1.23 25.57 -12.85
CA ARG A 71 1.02 26.75 -12.00
C ARG A 71 2.08 27.82 -12.25
N SER A 72 3.06 27.55 -13.12
CA SER A 72 4.02 28.54 -13.58
C SER A 72 3.58 29.11 -14.93
N ASP A 73 4.39 30.00 -15.50
CA ASP A 73 4.22 30.56 -16.83
C ASP A 73 4.79 29.65 -17.94
N ASN A 74 5.17 28.40 -17.62
CA ASN A 74 5.82 27.47 -18.55
C ASN A 74 4.84 26.74 -19.49
N HIS A 75 3.58 26.51 -19.08
CA HIS A 75 2.55 25.92 -19.94
C HIS A 75 1.13 26.17 -19.44
N TYR A 76 0.14 25.97 -20.33
CA TYR A 76 -1.27 25.84 -19.95
C TYR A 76 -1.64 24.40 -19.67
N LYS A 77 -2.66 24.17 -18.84
CA LYS A 77 -3.17 22.85 -18.46
C LYS A 77 -3.39 21.90 -19.66
N GLY A 78 -3.79 22.44 -20.81
CA GLY A 78 -4.13 21.64 -22.00
C GLY A 78 -5.45 20.88 -21.87
N GLY A 79 -5.61 19.79 -22.63
CA GLY A 79 -6.80 18.90 -22.58
C GLY A 79 -7.95 19.33 -23.50
N SER A 80 -9.03 18.53 -23.50
CA SER A 80 -10.17 18.71 -24.43
C SER A 80 -11.14 19.83 -23.99
N GLY A 81 -10.99 20.36 -22.78
CA GLY A 81 -11.83 21.42 -22.23
C GLY A 81 -11.62 21.65 -20.73
N LEU A 82 -12.43 22.52 -20.13
CA LEU A 82 -12.30 22.89 -18.72
C LEU A 82 -12.60 21.73 -17.76
N THR A 83 -13.50 20.82 -18.15
CA THR A 83 -13.94 19.69 -17.34
C THR A 83 -13.00 18.48 -17.39
N ASP A 84 -12.05 18.48 -18.32
CA ASP A 84 -11.02 17.44 -18.41
C ASP A 84 -9.92 17.76 -17.39
N GLN A 85 -9.83 17.03 -16.28
CA GLN A 85 -8.95 17.36 -15.15
C GLN A 85 -9.25 18.74 -14.51
N THR A 86 -10.48 18.94 -14.06
CA THR A 86 -10.94 20.20 -13.43
C THR A 86 -9.99 20.68 -12.31
N SER A 87 -9.51 19.79 -11.44
CA SER A 87 -8.57 20.12 -10.38
C SER A 87 -7.32 20.86 -10.86
N TYR A 88 -6.78 20.51 -12.04
CA TYR A 88 -5.60 21.19 -12.58
C TYR A 88 -5.95 22.56 -13.16
N HIS A 89 -7.13 22.72 -13.77
CA HIS A 89 -7.61 24.03 -14.20
C HIS A 89 -7.82 24.98 -13.01
N GLU A 90 -8.40 24.45 -11.93
CA GLU A 90 -8.61 25.16 -10.67
C GLU A 90 -7.29 25.62 -10.05
N MET A 91 -6.24 24.79 -10.15
CA MET A 91 -4.89 25.13 -9.72
C MET A 91 -4.20 26.17 -10.62
N GLU A 92 -4.34 26.04 -11.95
CA GLU A 92 -3.80 26.97 -12.96
C GLU A 92 -4.39 28.38 -12.80
N MET A 93 -5.69 28.48 -12.51
CA MET A 93 -6.39 29.77 -12.38
C MET A 93 -6.22 30.43 -11.00
N PHE A 94 -5.73 29.69 -9.99
CA PHE A 94 -5.59 30.13 -8.60
C PHE A 94 -6.87 30.64 -7.90
N ALA A 95 -8.05 30.57 -8.54
CA ALA A 95 -9.28 31.20 -8.04
C ALA A 95 -10.22 30.25 -7.24
N PRO A 96 -10.29 28.93 -7.53
CA PRO A 96 -11.08 27.98 -6.73
C PRO A 96 -10.23 26.93 -5.97
N VAL A 97 -9.01 27.26 -5.55
CA VAL A 97 -8.16 26.30 -4.81
C VAL A 97 -8.66 26.15 -3.37
N THR A 98 -9.22 24.98 -3.05
CA THR A 98 -9.63 24.59 -1.70
C THR A 98 -8.71 23.50 -1.14
N SER A 99 -8.83 23.20 0.16
CA SER A 99 -8.13 22.06 0.78
C SER A 99 -8.54 20.70 0.21
N ASN A 100 -9.67 20.64 -0.50
CA ASN A 100 -10.23 19.40 -1.07
C ASN A 100 -10.07 19.32 -2.59
N VAL A 101 -9.22 20.15 -3.20
CA VAL A 101 -8.95 20.04 -4.64
C VAL A 101 -8.32 18.66 -4.93
N GLY A 102 -8.98 17.86 -5.77
CA GLY A 102 -8.87 16.40 -5.71
C GLY A 102 -7.47 15.84 -5.95
N ASN A 103 -6.67 16.49 -6.80
CA ASN A 103 -5.39 15.95 -7.24
C ASN A 103 -4.26 16.13 -6.20
N ASN A 104 -4.44 17.00 -5.20
CA ASN A 104 -3.41 17.24 -4.17
C ASN A 104 -3.24 16.06 -3.20
N ALA A 105 -4.34 15.38 -2.84
CA ALA A 105 -4.29 14.25 -1.91
C ALA A 105 -3.51 13.06 -2.48
N VAL A 106 -3.58 12.88 -3.80
CA VAL A 106 -2.90 11.76 -4.47
C VAL A 106 -1.38 11.94 -4.41
N MET A 107 -0.87 13.16 -4.62
CA MET A 107 0.56 13.49 -4.43
C MET A 107 1.03 13.22 -3.01
N TRP A 108 0.31 13.72 -2.01
CA TRP A 108 0.67 13.50 -0.61
C TRP A 108 0.75 12.00 -0.28
N ASN A 109 -0.32 11.26 -0.55
CA ASN A 109 -0.40 9.84 -0.22
C ASN A 109 0.63 9.00 -0.99
N SER A 110 0.86 9.34 -2.27
CA SER A 110 1.88 8.75 -3.14
C SER A 110 3.28 8.85 -2.54
N THR A 111 3.67 10.06 -2.16
CA THR A 111 5.00 10.35 -1.64
C THR A 111 5.21 9.70 -0.28
N TYR A 112 4.23 9.76 0.62
CA TYR A 112 4.34 9.09 1.92
C TYR A 112 4.38 7.56 1.81
N ALA A 113 3.63 6.96 0.88
CA ALA A 113 3.74 5.53 0.60
C ALA A 113 5.14 5.15 0.09
N SER A 114 5.79 6.03 -0.68
CA SER A 114 7.16 5.83 -1.15
C SER A 114 8.18 5.96 -0.01
N ILE A 115 8.03 6.98 0.84
CA ILE A 115 8.87 7.19 2.03
C ILE A 115 8.76 6.01 2.99
N SER A 116 7.56 5.46 3.17
CA SER A 116 7.33 4.30 4.02
C SER A 116 8.05 3.03 3.55
N ARG A 117 8.52 2.96 2.30
CA ARG A 117 9.27 1.80 1.77
C ARG A 117 10.77 1.89 2.02
N ILE A 118 11.28 3.09 2.29
CA ILE A 118 12.70 3.34 2.54
C ILE A 118 13.02 3.52 4.03
N ASN A 119 11.99 3.65 4.87
CA ASN A 119 12.07 3.69 6.33
C ASN A 119 11.79 2.32 6.93
#